data_AF-A0A946HYX6-F1
#
_entry.id   AF-A0A946HYX6-F1
#
_cell.length_a   1.000
_cell.length_b   1.000
_cell.length_c   1.000
_cell.angle_alpha   90.00
_cell.angle_beta   90.00
_cell.angle_gamma   90.00
#
_symmetry.space_group_name_H-M   'P 1'
#
loop_
_entity.id
_entity.type
_entity.pdbx_description
1 polymer ?
#
loop_
_entity_poly.entity_id
_entity_poly.type
_entity_poly.pdbx_seq_one_letter_code
_entity_poly.pdbx_strand_id
1 'polypeptide(L)'
;MQKSHYIDANILLFDRTRVVRKQTRSVLNVLGFKTFQEFQDLESVRLALCGQRVDVAVLNLDAVDCGVLRLIQDLRGRRFGIDPFVPILLTTWDAKLQSLRPVLESGADDVLLYPFSTAQMGQRINNLVHDRKPFVVTEDYFGPDRRATNLLRNDPTSIVVPNALRAHALADRSAAPNVERIEDTFAQLRRLKIRNLARRIWYLANRLKESYSDPALPDRYERELVTLRKSVIIYHKTLLPLDGENLRALCNSLTGVLGGMFGKPPSEKSFELLEQSALALRVASKLEHEQGDDDDAISGEVAKIGKVQGDLIRAVLG
;
A
#
# COMPACT_ATOMS: atom_id res chain seq x y z
N MET A 1 19.62 22.74 17.56
CA MET A 1 19.48 21.47 16.81
C MET A 1 19.97 20.34 17.69
N GLN A 2 19.08 19.43 18.09
CA GLN A 2 19.47 18.18 18.73
C GLN A 2 20.43 17.45 17.77
N LYS A 3 21.61 17.04 18.22
CA LYS A 3 22.57 16.31 17.36
C LYS A 3 21.95 14.95 17.05
N SER A 4 21.44 14.77 15.84
CA SER A 4 20.94 13.47 15.39
C SER A 4 22.09 12.46 15.30
N HIS A 5 21.90 11.27 15.85
CA HIS A 5 22.91 10.20 15.86
C HIS A 5 22.82 9.37 14.56
N TYR A 6 23.37 9.89 13.46
CA TYR A 6 23.42 9.18 12.17
C TYR A 6 24.63 8.26 12.01
N ILE A 7 25.57 8.27 12.96
CA ILE A 7 26.84 7.53 12.87
C ILE A 7 26.65 6.01 12.78
N ASP A 8 25.65 5.49 13.50
CA ASP A 8 25.35 4.06 13.56
C ASP A 8 24.37 3.61 12.47
N ALA A 9 23.87 4.54 11.64
CA ALA A 9 22.91 4.22 10.60
C ALA A 9 23.62 3.66 9.34
N ASN A 10 23.13 2.52 8.86
CA ASN A 10 23.58 1.82 7.67
C ASN A 10 22.85 2.36 6.44
N ILE A 11 23.60 3.00 5.55
CA ILE A 11 23.07 3.51 4.28
C ILE A 11 23.35 2.51 3.16
N LEU A 12 22.34 2.20 2.37
CA LEU A 12 22.52 1.56 1.07
C LEU A 12 22.52 2.64 -0.01
N LEU A 13 23.57 2.68 -0.83
CA LEU A 13 23.69 3.59 -1.97
C LEU A 13 23.75 2.81 -3.27
N PHE A 14 22.83 3.11 -4.18
CA PHE A 14 22.87 2.61 -5.55
C PHE A 14 22.92 3.76 -6.53
N ASP A 15 23.91 3.74 -7.42
CA ASP A 15 23.94 4.52 -8.66
C ASP A 15 24.91 3.80 -9.60
N ARG A 16 24.66 3.75 -10.90
CA ARG A 16 25.57 3.09 -11.84
C ARG A 16 26.86 3.90 -12.03
N THR A 17 26.78 5.22 -11.87
CA THR A 17 27.87 6.17 -12.06
C THR A 17 28.68 6.36 -10.78
N ARG A 18 29.92 5.86 -10.77
CA ARG A 18 30.83 5.92 -9.61
C ARG A 18 31.07 7.35 -9.09
N VAL A 19 31.16 8.33 -9.99
CA VAL A 19 31.38 9.74 -9.61
C VAL A 19 30.18 10.27 -8.82
N VAL A 20 28.95 9.99 -9.29
CA VAL A 20 27.73 10.40 -8.60
C VAL A 20 27.61 9.68 -7.25
N ARG A 21 27.84 8.36 -7.18
CA ARG A 21 27.90 7.62 -5.89
C ARG A 21 28.82 8.30 -4.86
N LYS A 22 30.04 8.66 -5.28
CA LYS A 22 31.00 9.34 -4.41
C LYS A 22 30.51 10.72 -3.95
N GLN A 23 29.85 11.47 -4.82
CA GLN A 23 29.25 12.76 -4.46
C GLN A 23 28.11 12.59 -3.45
N THR A 24 27.19 11.64 -3.68
CA THR A 24 26.10 11.30 -2.74
C THR A 24 26.68 10.92 -1.38
N ARG A 25 27.68 10.02 -1.38
CA ARG A 25 28.37 9.58 -0.18
C ARG A 25 29.01 10.75 0.55
N SER A 26 29.68 11.66 -0.17
CA SER A 26 30.32 12.84 0.44
C SER A 26 29.28 13.71 1.15
N VAL A 27 28.15 14.00 0.49
CA VAL A 27 27.05 14.76 1.08
C VAL A 27 26.50 14.09 2.35
N LEU A 28 26.26 12.78 2.30
CA LEU A 28 25.77 12.02 3.46
C LEU A 28 26.81 11.94 4.59
N ASN A 29 28.10 11.88 4.27
CA ASN A 29 29.16 11.93 5.27
C ASN A 29 29.20 13.25 6.03
N VAL A 30 28.94 14.37 5.35
CA VAL A 30 28.81 15.70 5.99
C VAL A 30 27.60 15.75 6.92
N LEU A 31 26.50 15.06 6.57
CA LEU A 31 25.32 14.95 7.44
C LEU A 31 25.55 14.06 8.67
N GLY A 32 26.61 13.24 8.69
CA GLY A 32 27.02 12.45 9.85
C GLY A 32 26.97 10.93 9.66
N PHE A 33 26.48 10.43 8.53
CA PHE A 33 26.50 9.01 8.21
C PHE A 33 27.93 8.52 7.98
N LYS A 34 28.28 7.34 8.51
CA LYS A 34 29.62 6.74 8.37
C LYS A 34 29.63 5.37 7.71
N THR A 35 28.54 4.62 7.82
CA THR A 35 28.45 3.26 7.30
C THR A 35 27.66 3.23 6.00
N PHE A 36 28.29 2.73 4.94
CA PHE A 36 27.72 2.71 3.59
C PHE A 36 27.94 1.36 2.93
N GLN A 37 26.91 0.86 2.26
CA GLN A 37 26.95 -0.24 1.32
C GLN A 37 26.70 0.34 -0.08
N GLU A 38 27.72 0.34 -0.94
CA GLU A 38 27.67 0.99 -2.25
C GLU A 38 27.61 -0.04 -3.38
N PHE A 39 26.61 0.09 -4.25
CA PHE A 39 26.35 -0.86 -5.33
C PHE A 39 26.21 -0.16 -6.67
N GLN A 40 26.57 -0.86 -7.74
CA GLN A 40 26.42 -0.40 -9.13
C GLN A 40 25.46 -1.26 -9.94
N ASP A 41 25.05 -2.41 -9.41
CA ASP A 41 24.10 -3.35 -10.00
C ASP A 41 22.96 -3.65 -9.02
N LEU A 42 21.76 -3.88 -9.54
CA LEU A 42 20.56 -4.07 -8.73
C LEU A 42 20.50 -5.45 -8.05
N GLU A 43 21.15 -6.47 -8.60
CA GLU A 43 21.18 -7.79 -7.96
C GLU A 43 21.94 -7.76 -6.64
N SER A 44 23.08 -7.05 -6.58
CA SER A 44 23.81 -6.84 -5.33
C SER A 44 23.00 -6.03 -4.32
N VAL A 45 22.23 -5.03 -4.77
CA VAL A 45 21.28 -4.30 -3.90
C VAL A 45 20.23 -5.25 -3.33
N ARG A 46 19.64 -6.10 -4.18
CA ARG A 46 18.64 -7.09 -3.77
C ARG A 46 19.19 -8.06 -2.72
N LEU A 47 20.41 -8.57 -2.93
CA LEU A 47 21.08 -9.47 -1.99
C LEU A 47 21.39 -8.77 -0.65
N ALA A 48 21.85 -7.51 -0.69
CA ALA A 48 22.13 -6.74 0.52
C ALA A 48 20.89 -6.53 1.38
N LEU A 49 19.75 -6.19 0.77
CA LEU A 49 18.45 -6.03 1.45
C LEU A 49 17.92 -7.33 2.07
N CYS A 50 18.37 -8.50 1.60
CA CYS A 50 18.06 -9.80 2.20
C CYS A 50 18.99 -10.16 3.36
N GLY A 51 20.25 -9.72 3.32
CA GLY A 51 21.28 -10.18 4.26
C GLY A 51 21.51 -9.27 5.45
N GLN A 52 21.26 -7.97 5.31
CA GLN A 52 21.60 -6.97 6.32
C GLN A 52 20.52 -5.92 6.48
N ARG A 53 20.46 -5.33 7.68
CA ARG A 53 19.57 -4.19 7.94
C ARG A 53 20.11 -2.94 7.25
N VAL A 54 19.22 -2.26 6.56
CA VAL A 54 19.44 -0.98 5.91
C VAL A 54 18.52 0.02 6.57
N ASP A 55 19.07 1.13 7.06
CA ASP A 55 18.27 2.13 7.76
C ASP A 55 17.71 3.18 6.79
N VAL A 56 18.42 3.42 5.67
CA VAL A 56 17.94 4.19 4.51
C VAL A 56 18.58 3.66 3.24
N ALA A 57 17.78 3.48 2.20
CA ALA A 57 18.27 3.25 0.85
C ALA A 57 18.18 4.54 0.02
N VAL A 58 19.28 4.95 -0.59
CA VAL A 58 19.31 6.01 -1.60
C VAL A 58 19.61 5.37 -2.95
N LEU A 59 18.62 5.41 -3.84
CA LEU A 59 18.67 4.71 -5.12
C LEU A 59 18.57 5.71 -6.27
N ASN A 60 19.57 5.74 -7.15
CA ASN A 60 19.53 6.56 -8.34
C ASN A 60 18.62 5.94 -9.40
N LEU A 61 17.75 6.77 -9.97
CA LEU A 61 16.86 6.48 -11.07
C LEU A 61 17.32 7.29 -12.29
N ASP A 62 17.83 6.57 -13.29
CA ASP A 62 18.18 7.15 -14.58
C ASP A 62 16.93 7.40 -15.45
N ALA A 63 17.10 8.17 -16.54
CA ALA A 63 16.01 8.50 -17.48
C ALA A 63 15.28 7.26 -18.02
N VAL A 64 16.02 6.16 -18.21
CA VAL A 64 15.48 4.84 -18.49
C VAL A 64 15.67 4.00 -17.24
N ASP A 65 14.55 3.62 -16.61
CA ASP A 65 14.58 2.79 -15.41
C ASP A 65 15.25 1.44 -15.70
N CYS A 66 16.31 1.14 -14.97
CA CYS A 66 17.01 -0.14 -15.05
C CYS A 66 16.37 -1.25 -14.19
N GLY A 67 15.19 -0.97 -13.60
CA GLY A 67 14.44 -1.88 -12.74
C GLY A 67 14.39 -1.43 -11.28
N VAL A 68 14.83 -0.22 -10.96
CA VAL A 68 14.80 0.36 -9.60
C VAL A 68 13.38 0.44 -9.09
N LEU A 69 12.42 0.91 -9.92
CA LEU A 69 11.04 1.05 -9.47
C LEU A 69 10.42 -0.32 -9.16
N ARG A 70 10.73 -1.33 -9.99
CA ARG A 70 10.29 -2.71 -9.77
C ARG A 70 10.93 -3.33 -8.52
N LEU A 71 12.22 -3.08 -8.28
CA LEU A 71 12.91 -3.53 -7.06
C LEU A 71 12.21 -2.99 -5.81
N ILE A 72 11.82 -1.71 -5.81
CA ILE A 72 11.08 -1.10 -4.70
C ILE A 72 9.72 -1.75 -4.53
N GLN A 73 8.95 -1.92 -5.61
CA GLN A 73 7.63 -2.57 -5.56
C GLN A 73 7.72 -4.00 -5.02
N ASP A 74 8.74 -4.76 -5.43
CA ASP A 74 8.97 -6.13 -5.00
C ASP A 74 9.37 -6.18 -3.50
N LEU A 75 10.20 -5.25 -3.03
CA LEU A 75 10.56 -5.11 -1.61
C LEU A 75 9.34 -4.79 -0.75
N ARG A 76 8.58 -3.75 -1.15
CA ARG A 76 7.34 -3.35 -0.50
C ARG A 76 6.37 -4.54 -0.47
N GLY A 77 6.19 -5.24 -1.59
CA GLY A 77 5.33 -6.41 -1.72
C GLY A 77 5.80 -7.69 -1.01
N ARG A 78 6.84 -7.62 -0.15
CA ARG A 78 7.44 -8.77 0.56
C ARG A 78 7.90 -9.91 -0.35
N ARG A 79 8.29 -9.61 -1.60
CA ARG A 79 8.83 -10.63 -2.52
C ARG A 79 10.28 -10.98 -2.21
N PHE A 80 10.99 -10.08 -1.52
CA PHE A 80 12.32 -10.29 -0.97
C PHE A 80 12.60 -9.29 0.16
N GLY A 81 13.76 -9.41 0.81
CA GLY A 81 14.23 -8.48 1.83
C GLY A 81 13.66 -8.77 3.22
N ILE A 82 14.38 -8.31 4.25
CA ILE A 82 13.98 -8.50 5.65
C ILE A 82 13.15 -7.35 6.22
N ASP A 83 13.25 -6.17 5.62
CA ASP A 83 12.53 -4.96 6.05
C ASP A 83 11.87 -4.26 4.85
N PRO A 84 10.59 -4.57 4.58
CA PRO A 84 9.79 -3.90 3.55
C PRO A 84 9.49 -2.43 3.87
N PHE A 85 9.76 -1.95 5.09
CA PHE A 85 9.47 -0.60 5.54
C PHE A 85 10.70 0.30 5.53
N VAL A 86 11.86 -0.16 5.05
CA VAL A 86 13.05 0.68 4.90
C VAL A 86 12.71 2.01 4.20
N PRO A 87 13.12 3.16 4.75
CA PRO A 87 13.03 4.45 4.06
C PRO A 87 13.81 4.44 2.74
N ILE A 88 13.18 4.84 1.64
CA ILE A 88 13.76 4.84 0.30
C ILE A 88 13.69 6.25 -0.29
N LEU A 89 14.85 6.85 -0.52
CA LEU A 89 15.00 8.11 -1.22
C LEU A 89 15.48 7.86 -2.65
N LEU A 90 14.67 8.23 -3.64
CA LEU A 90 15.12 8.21 -5.02
C LEU A 90 15.93 9.46 -5.34
N THR A 91 16.98 9.31 -6.13
CA THR A 91 17.68 10.45 -6.75
C THR A 91 17.59 10.34 -8.26
N THR A 92 17.53 11.46 -8.97
CA THR A 92 17.52 11.44 -10.44
C THR A 92 18.08 12.73 -11.01
N TRP A 93 18.56 12.69 -12.25
CA TRP A 93 18.91 13.89 -13.04
C TRP A 93 17.72 14.42 -13.87
N ASP A 94 16.67 13.61 -14.05
CA ASP A 94 15.53 13.99 -14.88
C ASP A 94 14.38 14.53 -14.03
N ALA A 95 14.19 15.85 -14.10
CA ALA A 95 13.12 16.55 -13.41
C ALA A 95 11.72 16.02 -13.76
N LYS A 96 11.53 15.48 -14.97
CA LYS A 96 10.23 14.93 -15.39
C LYS A 96 9.86 13.71 -14.56
N LEU A 97 10.83 12.90 -14.15
CA LEU A 97 10.58 11.66 -13.40
C LEU A 97 10.00 11.90 -12.01
N GLN A 98 10.25 13.06 -11.39
CA GLN A 98 9.80 13.32 -10.02
C GLN A 98 8.27 13.29 -9.85
N SER A 99 7.54 13.70 -10.89
CA SER A 99 6.08 13.72 -10.91
C SER A 99 5.48 12.56 -11.71
N LEU A 100 6.31 11.69 -12.28
CA LEU A 100 5.82 10.56 -13.05
C LEU A 100 5.10 9.55 -12.14
N ARG A 101 3.91 9.16 -12.59
CA ARG A 101 3.05 8.22 -11.89
C ARG A 101 3.77 6.91 -11.49
N PRO A 102 4.55 6.23 -12.36
CA PRO A 102 5.30 5.05 -11.96
C PRO A 102 6.29 5.27 -10.80
N VAL A 103 6.91 6.45 -10.72
CA VAL A 103 7.83 6.80 -9.62
C VAL A 103 7.06 6.97 -8.32
N LEU A 104 5.93 7.69 -8.37
CA LEU A 104 5.06 7.88 -7.21
C LEU A 104 4.44 6.56 -6.71
N GLU A 105 4.04 5.70 -7.64
CA GLU A 105 3.43 4.37 -7.42
C GLU A 105 4.46 3.27 -7.12
N SER A 106 5.76 3.53 -7.22
CA SER A 106 6.80 2.55 -6.87
C SER A 106 6.80 2.17 -5.38
N GLY A 107 6.39 3.11 -4.52
CA GLY A 107 6.47 2.97 -3.06
C GLY A 107 7.74 3.58 -2.45
N ALA A 108 8.54 4.32 -3.23
CA ALA A 108 9.61 5.17 -2.69
C ALA A 108 9.05 6.23 -1.72
N ASP A 109 9.80 6.63 -0.71
CA ASP A 109 9.33 7.64 0.25
C ASP A 109 9.34 9.05 -0.36
N ASP A 110 10.45 9.43 -0.99
CA ASP A 110 10.63 10.75 -1.60
C ASP A 110 11.58 10.67 -2.82
N VAL A 111 11.65 11.76 -3.59
CA VAL A 111 12.53 11.91 -4.77
C VAL A 111 13.32 13.22 -4.66
N LEU A 112 14.59 13.18 -5.02
CA LEU A 112 15.50 14.33 -5.02
C LEU A 112 16.18 14.51 -6.39
N LEU A 113 16.16 15.74 -6.90
CA LEU A 113 16.75 16.07 -8.21
C LEU A 113 18.24 16.41 -8.03
N TYR A 114 19.09 15.86 -8.89
CA TYR A 114 20.48 16.29 -9.05
C TYR A 114 20.60 17.51 -9.97
N PRO A 115 21.55 18.42 -9.72
CA PRO A 115 22.42 18.46 -8.55
C PRO A 115 21.67 18.91 -7.29
N PHE A 116 22.00 18.32 -6.13
CA PHE A 116 21.47 18.75 -4.84
C PHE A 116 22.59 19.13 -3.87
N SER A 117 22.26 20.06 -2.98
CA SER A 117 23.09 20.48 -1.86
C SER A 117 22.95 19.55 -0.65
N THR A 118 23.91 19.65 0.28
CA THR A 118 23.82 19.01 1.60
C THR A 118 22.57 19.42 2.37
N ALA A 119 22.15 20.69 2.24
CA ALA A 119 20.93 21.18 2.89
C ALA A 119 19.67 20.48 2.33
N GLN A 120 19.58 20.31 1.01
CA GLN A 120 18.44 19.63 0.39
C GLN A 120 18.39 18.13 0.75
N MET A 121 19.53 17.43 0.71
CA MET A 121 19.61 16.03 1.17
C MET A 121 19.25 15.94 2.67
N GLY A 122 19.80 16.83 3.49
CA GLY A 122 19.51 16.90 4.92
C GLY A 122 18.03 17.11 5.21
N GLN A 123 17.36 17.98 4.46
CA GLN A 123 15.91 18.18 4.59
C GLN A 123 15.12 16.91 4.27
N ARG A 124 15.49 16.18 3.21
CA ARG A 124 14.83 14.91 2.85
C ARG A 124 15.02 13.86 3.94
N ILE A 125 16.24 13.69 4.44
CA ILE A 125 16.53 12.80 5.58
C ILE A 125 15.74 13.23 6.82
N ASN A 126 15.68 14.52 7.13
CA ASN A 126 14.93 15.04 8.28
C ASN A 126 13.43 14.72 8.18
N ASN A 127 12.85 14.87 6.99
CA ASN A 127 11.47 14.50 6.73
C ASN A 127 11.25 12.99 6.93
N LEU A 128 12.19 12.14 6.49
CA LEU A 128 12.10 10.68 6.71
C LEU A 128 12.21 10.29 8.20
N VAL A 129 12.83 11.12 9.04
CA VAL A 129 12.93 10.88 10.50
C VAL A 129 11.68 11.37 11.24
N HIS A 130 11.25 12.59 10.97
CA HIS A 130 10.26 13.30 11.78
C HIS A 130 8.85 13.23 11.20
N ASP A 131 8.73 13.35 9.89
CA ASP A 131 7.48 13.58 9.17
C ASP A 131 7.23 12.54 8.07
N ARG A 132 7.72 11.31 8.30
CA ARG A 132 7.56 10.22 7.34
C ARG A 132 6.07 9.91 7.20
N LYS A 133 5.57 9.97 5.97
CA LYS A 133 4.15 9.71 5.70
C LYS A 133 3.77 8.29 6.13
N PRO A 134 2.59 8.09 6.74
CA PRO A 134 2.08 6.75 7.03
C PRO A 134 1.84 6.00 5.72
N PHE A 135 1.82 4.68 5.78
CA PHE A 135 1.66 3.83 4.60
C PHE A 135 0.21 3.46 4.38
N VAL A 136 -0.16 3.33 3.11
CA VAL A 136 -1.45 2.80 2.67
C VAL A 136 -1.22 1.60 1.76
N VAL A 137 -2.19 0.70 1.74
CA VAL A 137 -2.20 -0.43 0.83
C VAL A 137 -3.52 -0.48 0.06
N THR A 138 -3.41 -0.67 -1.25
CA THR A 138 -4.53 -0.83 -2.16
C THR A 138 -4.37 -2.15 -2.93
N GLU A 139 -5.18 -2.32 -3.98
CA GLU A 139 -5.09 -3.45 -4.91
C GLU A 139 -3.68 -3.59 -5.48
N ASP A 140 -3.16 -2.50 -6.06
CA ASP A 140 -1.94 -2.47 -6.86
C ASP A 140 -0.83 -1.56 -6.28
N TYR A 141 -1.07 -0.91 -5.12
CA TYR A 141 -0.10 -0.01 -4.48
C TYR A 141 0.17 -0.37 -3.02
N PHE A 142 1.42 -0.25 -2.61
CA PHE A 142 1.83 -0.30 -1.22
C PHE A 142 3.01 0.65 -0.97
N GLY A 143 2.81 1.60 -0.06
CA GLY A 143 3.82 2.61 0.22
C GLY A 143 3.26 3.84 0.94
N PRO A 144 4.03 4.93 1.02
CA PRO A 144 3.63 6.14 1.71
C PRO A 144 2.37 6.76 1.09
N ASP A 145 1.42 7.16 1.94
CA ASP A 145 0.17 7.75 1.49
C ASP A 145 0.43 9.07 0.76
N ARG A 146 -0.03 9.15 -0.49
CA ARG A 146 0.17 10.31 -1.37
C ARG A 146 -0.98 11.30 -1.30
N ARG A 147 -2.06 10.99 -0.58
CA ARG A 147 -3.18 11.90 -0.38
C ARG A 147 -2.71 13.16 0.35
N ALA A 148 -3.38 14.27 0.07
CA ALA A 148 -3.15 15.51 0.78
C ALA A 148 -3.56 15.36 2.26
N THR A 149 -2.89 16.07 3.16
CA THR A 149 -3.05 15.94 4.62
C THR A 149 -4.49 16.13 5.10
N ASN A 150 -5.26 16.99 4.43
CA ASN A 150 -6.68 17.19 4.70
C ASN A 150 -7.52 15.93 4.44
N LEU A 151 -7.22 15.17 3.39
CA LEU A 151 -7.90 13.92 3.06
C LEU A 151 -7.55 12.81 4.06
N LEU A 152 -6.31 12.76 4.54
CA LEU A 152 -5.87 11.79 5.55
C LEU A 152 -6.62 11.94 6.87
N ARG A 153 -6.88 13.19 7.30
CA ARG A 153 -7.62 13.47 8.54
C ARG A 153 -9.05 12.93 8.51
N ASN A 154 -9.67 12.91 7.34
CA ASN A 154 -11.07 12.50 7.17
C ASN A 154 -11.22 10.99 6.96
N ASP A 155 -10.14 10.29 6.59
CA ASP A 155 -10.14 8.84 6.35
C ASP A 155 -8.75 8.28 6.74
N PRO A 156 -8.53 7.96 8.03
CA PRO A 156 -7.24 7.48 8.54
C PRO A 156 -7.02 6.00 8.17
N THR A 157 -7.07 5.70 6.87
CA THR A 157 -6.78 4.39 6.26
C THR A 157 -5.29 4.19 6.02
N SER A 158 -4.44 4.76 6.87
CA SER A 158 -2.99 4.73 6.73
C SER A 158 -2.35 4.37 8.06
N ILE A 159 -1.27 3.59 8.03
CA ILE A 159 -0.61 3.06 9.22
C ILE A 159 0.78 3.66 9.33
N VAL A 160 1.16 4.08 10.54
CA VAL A 160 2.56 4.42 10.83
C VAL A 160 3.37 3.14 10.84
N VAL A 161 4.39 3.08 9.99
CA VAL A 161 5.23 1.89 9.82
C VAL A 161 6.55 2.02 10.58
N PRO A 162 7.23 0.90 10.87
CA PRO A 162 8.57 0.90 11.44
C PRO A 162 9.54 1.76 10.64
N ASN A 163 10.49 2.37 11.35
CA ASN A 163 11.46 3.29 10.81
C ASN A 163 12.79 3.18 11.56
N ALA A 164 13.70 2.40 10.98
CA ALA A 164 15.04 2.21 11.52
C ALA A 164 15.84 3.52 11.60
N LEU A 165 15.79 4.35 10.55
CA LEU A 165 16.45 5.66 10.54
C LEU A 165 16.00 6.53 11.71
N ARG A 166 14.69 6.61 11.97
CA ARG A 166 14.15 7.35 13.11
C ARG A 166 14.66 6.79 14.43
N ALA A 167 14.67 5.46 14.57
CA ALA A 167 15.13 4.80 15.78
C ALA A 167 16.58 5.16 16.12
N HIS A 168 17.46 5.24 15.12
CA HIS A 168 18.84 5.68 15.31
C HIS A 168 18.93 7.20 15.55
N ALA A 169 18.31 8.00 14.68
CA ALA A 169 18.46 9.46 14.71
C ALA A 169 17.94 10.10 16.01
N LEU A 170 16.87 9.55 16.58
CA LEU A 170 16.18 10.06 17.77
C LEU A 170 16.33 9.17 19.01
N ALA A 171 17.10 8.08 18.93
CA ALA A 171 17.15 7.03 19.95
C ALA A 171 15.76 6.43 20.30
N ASP A 172 14.82 6.47 19.35
CA ASP A 172 13.45 6.02 19.50
C ASP A 172 13.31 4.51 19.21
N ARG A 173 13.54 3.68 20.24
CA ARG A 173 13.42 2.21 20.11
C ARG A 173 12.00 1.75 19.73
N SER A 174 10.98 2.58 19.94
CA SER A 174 9.60 2.26 19.56
C SER A 174 9.39 2.30 18.04
N ALA A 175 10.24 3.03 17.32
CA ALA A 175 10.23 3.07 15.86
C ALA A 175 11.02 1.93 15.19
N ALA A 176 11.90 1.24 15.93
CA ALA A 176 12.83 0.27 15.34
C ALA A 176 12.10 -0.93 14.70
N PRO A 177 12.46 -1.34 13.47
CA PRO A 177 11.90 -2.54 12.87
C PRO A 177 12.39 -3.79 13.62
N ASN A 178 11.49 -4.69 13.99
CA ASN A 178 11.80 -6.04 14.44
C ASN A 178 10.76 -7.00 13.84
N VAL A 179 11.00 -8.31 13.94
CA VAL A 179 10.14 -9.32 13.27
C VAL A 179 8.68 -9.17 13.72
N GLU A 180 8.44 -9.12 15.02
CA GLU A 180 7.11 -8.96 15.62
C GLU A 180 6.40 -7.70 15.10
N ARG A 181 7.05 -6.54 15.21
CA ARG A 181 6.49 -5.25 14.79
C ARG A 181 6.24 -5.20 13.28
N ILE A 182 7.12 -5.80 12.48
CA ILE A 182 6.93 -5.91 11.03
C ILE A 182 5.66 -6.73 10.74
N GLU A 183 5.51 -7.89 11.36
CA GLU A 183 4.33 -8.75 11.17
C GLU A 183 3.05 -8.08 11.69
N ASP A 184 3.08 -7.43 12.85
CA ASP A 184 1.94 -6.67 13.38
C ASP A 184 1.50 -5.54 12.44
N THR A 185 2.48 -4.80 11.90
CA THR A 185 2.21 -3.72 10.93
C THR A 185 1.59 -4.29 9.65
N PHE A 186 2.07 -5.44 9.18
CA PHE A 186 1.48 -6.12 8.02
C PHE A 186 0.08 -6.66 8.31
N ALA A 187 -0.17 -7.19 9.50
CA ALA A 187 -1.50 -7.60 9.92
C ALA A 187 -2.45 -6.40 9.85
N GLN A 188 -2.07 -5.26 10.43
CA GLN A 188 -2.88 -4.03 10.35
C GLN A 188 -3.11 -3.57 8.90
N LEU A 189 -2.06 -3.52 8.06
CA LEU A 189 -2.16 -3.15 6.65
C LEU A 189 -3.08 -4.10 5.88
N ARG A 190 -2.99 -5.40 6.15
CA ARG A 190 -3.85 -6.41 5.53
C ARG A 190 -5.33 -6.18 5.87
N ARG A 191 -5.66 -5.89 7.13
CA ARG A 191 -7.01 -5.52 7.55
C ARG A 191 -7.53 -4.30 6.78
N LEU A 192 -6.68 -3.27 6.64
CA LEU A 192 -6.98 -2.11 5.80
C LEU A 192 -7.18 -2.47 4.33
N LYS A 193 -6.36 -3.38 3.78
CA LYS A 193 -6.48 -3.85 2.39
C LYS A 193 -7.83 -4.52 2.16
N ILE A 194 -8.23 -5.43 3.05
CA ILE A 194 -9.53 -6.12 2.99
C ILE A 194 -10.67 -5.09 3.03
N ARG A 195 -10.64 -4.17 4.00
CA ARG A 195 -11.64 -3.10 4.11
C ARG A 195 -11.73 -2.25 2.84
N ASN A 196 -10.60 -1.81 2.31
CA ASN A 196 -10.53 -0.96 1.12
C ASN A 196 -11.01 -1.70 -0.15
N LEU A 197 -10.64 -2.96 -0.30
CA LEU A 197 -11.10 -3.80 -1.42
C LEU A 197 -12.61 -4.04 -1.35
N ALA A 198 -13.18 -4.31 -0.17
CA ALA A 198 -14.63 -4.47 -0.02
C ALA A 198 -15.39 -3.17 -0.37
N ARG A 199 -14.89 -2.01 0.09
CA ARG A 199 -15.45 -0.69 -0.30
C ARG A 199 -15.40 -0.48 -1.81
N ARG A 200 -14.29 -0.85 -2.47
CA ARG A 200 -14.12 -0.75 -3.92
C ARG A 200 -15.06 -1.69 -4.67
N ILE A 201 -15.18 -2.94 -4.24
CA ILE A 201 -16.10 -3.94 -4.83
C ILE A 201 -17.53 -3.42 -4.80
N TRP A 202 -17.97 -2.90 -3.65
CA TRP A 202 -19.29 -2.29 -3.52
C TRP A 202 -19.50 -1.07 -4.44
N TYR A 203 -18.51 -0.16 -4.51
CA TYR A 203 -18.59 0.98 -5.42
C TYR A 203 -18.69 0.55 -6.89
N LEU A 204 -17.86 -0.42 -7.31
CA LEU A 204 -17.86 -0.94 -8.67
C LEU A 204 -19.17 -1.69 -9.00
N ALA A 205 -19.74 -2.42 -8.04
CA ALA A 205 -21.03 -3.10 -8.20
C ALA A 205 -22.16 -2.10 -8.48
N ASN A 206 -22.27 -1.02 -7.69
CA ASN A 206 -23.30 0.00 -7.90
C ASN A 206 -23.12 0.73 -9.24
N ARG A 207 -21.88 1.06 -9.61
CA ARG A 207 -21.57 1.76 -10.87
C ARG A 207 -21.82 0.91 -12.11
N LEU A 208 -21.73 -0.42 -11.97
CA LEU A 208 -21.97 -1.35 -13.07
C LEU A 208 -23.42 -1.27 -13.56
N LYS A 209 -24.39 -1.10 -12.65
CA LYS A 209 -25.82 -0.93 -12.98
C LYS A 209 -26.05 0.33 -13.82
N GLU A 210 -25.46 1.45 -13.44
CA GLU A 210 -25.52 2.71 -14.19
C GLU A 210 -24.92 2.58 -15.60
N SER A 211 -23.84 1.79 -15.72
CA SER A 211 -23.10 1.61 -16.98
C SER A 211 -23.84 0.76 -18.01
N TYR A 212 -24.77 -0.11 -17.58
CA TYR A 212 -25.63 -0.86 -18.48
C TYR A 212 -26.72 0.02 -19.11
N SER A 213 -27.21 1.02 -18.37
CA SER A 213 -28.27 1.92 -18.83
C SER A 213 -27.79 2.99 -19.82
N ASP A 214 -26.51 2.98 -20.21
CA ASP A 214 -25.90 3.96 -21.13
C ASP A 214 -25.70 3.35 -22.54
N PRO A 215 -26.62 3.58 -23.49
CA PRO A 215 -26.54 3.02 -24.83
C PRO A 215 -25.42 3.65 -25.68
N ALA A 216 -24.79 4.74 -25.22
CA ALA A 216 -23.72 5.40 -25.97
C ALA A 216 -22.36 4.69 -25.84
N LEU A 217 -22.19 3.78 -24.87
CA LEU A 217 -20.92 3.13 -24.56
C LEU A 217 -21.08 1.62 -24.26
N PRO A 218 -21.39 0.78 -25.26
CA PRO A 218 -21.64 -0.66 -25.07
C PRO A 218 -20.46 -1.42 -24.45
N ASP A 219 -19.21 -1.03 -24.75
CA ASP A 219 -18.00 -1.66 -24.18
C ASP A 219 -17.71 -1.26 -22.72
N ARG A 220 -18.42 -0.26 -22.18
CA ARG A 220 -18.20 0.21 -20.80
C ARG A 220 -18.61 -0.86 -19.80
N TYR A 221 -19.77 -1.47 -19.98
CA TYR A 221 -20.28 -2.52 -19.10
C TYR A 221 -19.28 -3.69 -18.97
N GLU A 222 -18.81 -4.24 -20.08
CA GLU A 222 -17.86 -5.37 -20.08
C GLU A 222 -16.53 -4.99 -19.41
N ARG A 223 -15.99 -3.80 -19.68
CA ARG A 223 -14.76 -3.33 -19.03
C ARG A 223 -14.92 -3.17 -17.52
N GLU A 224 -16.06 -2.65 -17.07
CA GLU A 224 -16.36 -2.50 -15.65
C GLU A 224 -16.58 -3.86 -14.97
N LEU A 225 -17.23 -4.81 -15.65
CA LEU A 225 -17.42 -6.18 -15.18
C LEU A 225 -16.08 -6.92 -15.00
N VAL A 226 -15.16 -6.79 -15.97
CA VAL A 226 -13.79 -7.32 -15.86
C VAL A 226 -13.03 -6.69 -14.69
N THR A 227 -13.16 -5.38 -14.50
CA THR A 227 -12.50 -4.64 -13.40
C THR A 227 -13.02 -5.09 -12.03
N LEU A 228 -14.34 -5.28 -11.90
CA LEU A 228 -14.97 -5.79 -10.69
C LEU A 228 -14.53 -7.23 -10.40
N ARG A 229 -14.52 -8.11 -11.40
CA ARG A 229 -14.01 -9.48 -11.25
C ARG A 229 -12.55 -9.50 -10.77
N LYS A 230 -11.68 -8.64 -11.31
CA LYS A 230 -10.28 -8.52 -10.85
C LYS A 230 -10.22 -8.15 -9.36
N SER A 231 -11.02 -7.18 -8.94
CA SER A 231 -11.08 -6.73 -7.54
C SER A 231 -11.55 -7.84 -6.59
N VAL A 232 -12.57 -8.62 -6.98
CA VAL A 232 -13.06 -9.77 -6.20
C VAL A 232 -12.01 -10.88 -6.10
N ILE A 233 -11.29 -11.19 -7.19
CA ILE A 233 -10.19 -12.18 -7.17
C ILE A 233 -9.08 -11.74 -6.19
N ILE A 234 -8.74 -10.46 -6.18
CA ILE A 234 -7.69 -9.94 -5.29
C ILE A 234 -8.16 -9.94 -3.83
N TYR A 235 -9.42 -9.60 -3.58
CA TYR A 235 -10.02 -9.73 -2.25
C TYR A 235 -9.94 -11.17 -1.76
N HIS A 236 -10.39 -12.14 -2.57
CA HIS A 236 -10.33 -13.56 -2.24
C HIS A 236 -8.91 -14.03 -1.91
N LYS A 237 -7.91 -13.63 -2.71
CA LYS A 237 -6.49 -13.96 -2.46
C LYS A 237 -5.90 -13.29 -1.22
N THR A 238 -6.49 -12.19 -0.76
CA THR A 238 -6.03 -11.48 0.44
C THR A 238 -6.53 -12.17 1.72
N LEU A 239 -7.63 -12.94 1.64
CA LEU A 239 -8.17 -13.68 2.78
C LEU A 239 -7.24 -14.83 3.22
N LEU A 240 -7.06 -14.97 4.52
CA LEU A 240 -6.32 -16.03 5.21
C LEU A 240 -7.31 -17.03 5.81
N PRO A 241 -6.93 -18.30 6.04
CA PRO A 241 -7.80 -19.35 6.63
C PRO A 241 -8.54 -18.95 7.93
N LEU A 242 -8.02 -17.97 8.67
CA LEU A 242 -8.59 -17.51 9.93
C LEU A 242 -9.58 -16.34 9.80
N ASP A 243 -9.63 -15.64 8.66
CA ASP A 243 -10.71 -14.67 8.47
C ASP A 243 -12.02 -15.45 8.32
N GLY A 244 -13.07 -15.00 9.00
CA GLY A 244 -14.27 -15.79 9.25
C GLY A 244 -14.84 -16.47 8.00
N GLU A 245 -15.41 -17.66 8.17
CA GLU A 245 -16.10 -18.39 7.10
C GLU A 245 -17.11 -17.52 6.35
N ASN A 246 -17.70 -16.54 7.06
CA ASN A 246 -18.62 -15.55 6.53
C ASN A 246 -18.02 -14.70 5.38
N LEU A 247 -16.82 -14.11 5.54
CA LEU A 247 -16.21 -13.30 4.48
C LEU A 247 -15.92 -14.14 3.23
N ARG A 248 -15.48 -15.38 3.42
CA ARG A 248 -15.26 -16.32 2.32
C ARG A 248 -16.54 -16.71 1.62
N ALA A 249 -17.60 -17.03 2.36
CA ALA A 249 -18.90 -17.37 1.81
C ALA A 249 -19.46 -16.20 0.96
N LEU A 250 -19.38 -14.97 1.47
CA LEU A 250 -19.80 -13.76 0.75
C LEU A 250 -18.97 -13.52 -0.52
N CYS A 251 -17.64 -13.69 -0.43
CA CYS A 251 -16.76 -13.56 -1.59
C CYS A 251 -17.02 -14.64 -2.66
N ASN A 252 -17.33 -15.87 -2.25
CA ASN A 252 -17.68 -16.96 -3.15
C ASN A 252 -19.02 -16.72 -3.84
N SER A 253 -20.03 -16.24 -3.09
CA SER A 253 -21.32 -15.81 -3.64
C SER A 253 -21.13 -14.74 -4.73
N LEU A 254 -20.35 -13.69 -4.44
CA LEU A 254 -20.01 -12.64 -5.41
C LEU A 254 -19.33 -13.19 -6.67
N THR A 255 -18.39 -14.13 -6.49
CA THR A 255 -17.69 -14.77 -7.60
C THR A 255 -18.65 -15.57 -8.48
N GLY A 256 -19.60 -16.29 -7.87
CA GLY A 256 -20.64 -17.03 -8.58
C GLY A 256 -21.59 -16.13 -9.37
N VAL A 257 -22.09 -15.06 -8.75
CA VAL A 257 -22.95 -14.06 -9.42
C VAL A 257 -22.23 -13.43 -10.61
N LEU A 258 -20.99 -12.97 -10.41
CA LEU A 258 -20.19 -12.37 -11.50
C LEU A 258 -19.93 -13.37 -12.62
N GLY A 259 -19.58 -14.62 -12.30
CA GLY A 259 -19.40 -15.68 -13.29
C GLY A 259 -20.64 -15.91 -14.16
N GLY A 260 -21.83 -15.78 -13.57
CA GLY A 260 -23.11 -15.87 -14.27
C GLY A 260 -23.44 -14.70 -15.19
N MET A 261 -22.77 -13.54 -15.04
CA MET A 261 -23.02 -12.34 -15.83
C MET A 261 -22.17 -12.24 -17.11
N PHE A 262 -21.04 -12.95 -17.19
CA PHE A 262 -20.19 -12.94 -18.38
C PHE A 262 -20.85 -13.67 -19.55
N GLY A 263 -20.86 -13.03 -20.73
CA GLY A 263 -21.39 -13.62 -21.96
C GLY A 263 -22.91 -13.85 -21.95
N LYS A 264 -23.63 -13.26 -21.00
CA LYS A 264 -25.09 -13.30 -20.90
C LYS A 264 -25.66 -11.89 -20.84
N PRO A 265 -26.90 -11.66 -21.34
CA PRO A 265 -27.56 -10.39 -21.13
C PRO A 265 -27.75 -10.16 -19.63
N PRO A 266 -27.45 -8.96 -19.11
CA PRO A 266 -27.59 -8.68 -17.70
C PRO A 266 -29.06 -8.76 -17.29
N SER A 267 -29.30 -9.35 -16.12
CA SER A 267 -30.64 -9.45 -15.53
C SER A 267 -30.74 -8.53 -14.31
N GLU A 268 -31.92 -7.94 -14.10
CA GLU A 268 -32.20 -7.10 -12.92
C GLU A 268 -31.89 -7.85 -11.62
N LYS A 269 -32.30 -9.12 -11.55
CA LYS A 269 -31.99 -10.02 -10.43
C LYS A 269 -30.48 -10.21 -10.20
N SER A 270 -29.67 -10.28 -11.26
CA SER A 270 -28.21 -10.38 -11.13
C SER A 270 -27.60 -9.12 -10.54
N PHE A 271 -28.09 -7.93 -10.91
CA PHE A 271 -27.63 -6.68 -10.32
C PHE A 271 -28.01 -6.57 -8.85
N GLU A 272 -29.25 -6.89 -8.50
CA GLU A 272 -29.70 -6.88 -7.10
C GLU A 272 -28.85 -7.80 -6.22
N LEU A 273 -28.62 -9.04 -6.67
CA LEU A 273 -27.78 -10.00 -5.95
C LEU A 273 -26.33 -9.52 -5.81
N LEU A 274 -25.79 -8.88 -6.84
CA LEU A 274 -24.43 -8.33 -6.85
C LEU A 274 -24.31 -7.18 -5.84
N GLU A 275 -25.23 -6.22 -5.86
CA GLU A 275 -25.26 -5.07 -4.95
C GLU A 275 -25.41 -5.52 -3.49
N GLN A 276 -26.35 -6.42 -3.22
CA GLN A 276 -26.60 -6.96 -1.87
C GLN A 276 -25.38 -7.72 -1.34
N SER A 277 -24.79 -8.60 -2.16
CA SER A 277 -23.62 -9.37 -1.75
C SER A 277 -22.39 -8.48 -1.52
N ALA A 278 -22.22 -7.44 -2.34
CA ALA A 278 -21.12 -6.49 -2.19
C ALA A 278 -21.29 -5.60 -0.95
N LEU A 279 -22.52 -5.20 -0.63
CA LEU A 279 -22.84 -4.47 0.59
C LEU A 279 -22.59 -5.34 1.83
N ALA A 280 -23.06 -6.58 1.84
CA ALA A 280 -22.83 -7.52 2.92
C ALA A 280 -21.32 -7.76 3.16
N LEU A 281 -20.55 -7.96 2.08
CA LEU A 281 -19.09 -8.10 2.16
C LEU A 281 -18.43 -6.88 2.81
N ARG A 282 -18.87 -5.67 2.42
CA ARG A 282 -18.36 -4.41 2.98
C ARG A 282 -18.67 -4.28 4.47
N VAL A 283 -19.89 -4.60 4.89
CA VAL A 283 -20.30 -4.53 6.30
C VAL A 283 -19.53 -5.55 7.14
N ALA A 284 -19.47 -6.80 6.70
CA ALA A 284 -18.73 -7.86 7.40
C ALA A 284 -17.23 -7.52 7.50
N SER A 285 -16.63 -6.98 6.44
CA SER A 285 -15.22 -6.55 6.45
C SER A 285 -14.95 -5.42 7.43
N LYS A 286 -15.94 -4.58 7.76
CA LYS A 286 -15.83 -3.53 8.77
C LYS A 286 -15.90 -4.12 10.18
N LEU A 287 -16.92 -4.93 10.44
CA LEU A 287 -17.19 -5.53 11.75
C LEU A 287 -16.07 -6.46 12.24
N GLU A 288 -15.46 -7.25 11.36
CA GLU A 288 -14.35 -8.13 11.74
C GLU A 288 -13.04 -7.37 12.08
N HIS A 289 -12.95 -6.09 11.73
CA HIS A 289 -11.70 -5.33 11.79
C HIS A 289 -11.74 -4.07 12.67
N GLU A 290 -12.92 -3.67 13.16
CA GLU A 290 -13.13 -2.50 14.02
C GLU A 290 -13.64 -2.88 15.43
N GLN A 291 -13.36 -4.09 15.95
CA GLN A 291 -13.70 -4.50 17.34
C GLN A 291 -12.89 -3.74 18.43
N GLY A 292 -12.78 -2.42 18.32
CA GLY A 292 -12.19 -1.53 19.32
C GLY A 292 -12.82 -0.14 19.30
N ASP A 293 -13.55 0.15 20.38
CA ASP A 293 -13.93 1.47 20.96
C ASP A 293 -14.94 2.42 20.26
N ASP A 294 -15.58 2.07 19.14
CA ASP A 294 -16.64 2.91 18.53
C ASP A 294 -17.99 2.16 18.38
N ASP A 295 -18.44 1.52 19.47
CA ASP A 295 -19.68 0.70 19.50
C ASP A 295 -20.99 1.52 19.42
N ASP A 296 -20.97 2.82 19.70
CA ASP A 296 -22.23 3.57 19.93
C ASP A 296 -22.89 4.16 18.67
N ALA A 297 -22.15 4.43 17.60
CA ALA A 297 -22.72 4.98 16.37
C ALA A 297 -23.16 3.91 15.35
N ILE A 298 -22.69 2.68 15.51
CA ILE A 298 -22.84 1.57 14.55
C ILE A 298 -24.12 0.76 14.84
N SER A 299 -24.63 0.80 16.07
CA SER A 299 -25.74 -0.02 16.55
C SER A 299 -27.07 0.21 15.79
N GLY A 300 -27.34 1.44 15.34
CA GLY A 300 -28.60 1.80 14.67
C GLY A 300 -28.78 1.26 13.23
N GLU A 301 -27.69 1.16 12.47
CA GLU A 301 -27.70 0.60 11.11
C GLU A 301 -27.45 -0.92 11.12
N VAL A 302 -26.69 -1.42 12.10
CA VAL A 302 -26.49 -2.86 12.34
C VAL A 302 -27.79 -3.56 12.78
N ALA A 303 -28.64 -2.92 13.57
CA ALA A 303 -29.93 -3.50 13.98
C ALA A 303 -30.90 -3.73 12.80
N LYS A 304 -30.85 -2.88 11.77
CA LYS A 304 -31.66 -3.05 10.56
C LYS A 304 -31.10 -4.12 9.62
N ILE A 305 -29.77 -4.25 9.55
CA ILE A 305 -29.08 -5.17 8.63
C ILE A 305 -28.95 -6.58 9.21
N GLY A 306 -28.82 -6.74 10.54
CA GLY A 306 -28.78 -8.04 11.21
C GLY A 306 -30.07 -8.85 11.01
N LYS A 307 -31.23 -8.18 10.92
CA LYS A 307 -32.49 -8.80 10.49
C LYS A 307 -32.41 -9.31 9.05
N VAL A 308 -31.90 -8.49 8.13
CA VAL A 308 -31.72 -8.85 6.72
C VAL A 308 -30.74 -10.01 6.57
N GLN A 309 -29.63 -10.03 7.32
CA GLN A 309 -28.64 -11.10 7.29
C GLN A 309 -29.20 -12.42 7.85
N GLY A 310 -30.01 -12.38 8.93
CA GLY A 310 -30.69 -13.56 9.46
C GLY A 310 -31.72 -14.14 8.48
N ASP A 311 -32.44 -13.26 7.79
CA ASP A 311 -33.42 -13.67 6.77
C ASP A 311 -32.74 -14.18 5.48
N LEU A 312 -31.58 -13.62 5.10
CA LEU A 312 -30.81 -14.05 3.91
C LEU A 312 -30.10 -15.38 4.12
N ILE A 313 -29.52 -15.61 5.31
CA ILE A 313 -28.87 -16.88 5.66
C ILE A 313 -29.89 -18.03 5.63
N ARG A 314 -31.11 -17.80 6.13
CA ARG A 314 -32.22 -18.76 5.97
C ARG A 314 -32.65 -18.95 4.51
N ALA A 315 -32.75 -17.87 3.74
CA ALA A 315 -33.21 -17.95 2.36
C ALA A 315 -32.20 -18.62 1.40
N VAL A 316 -30.89 -18.55 1.69
CA VAL A 316 -29.83 -19.07 0.83
C VAL A 316 -29.36 -20.47 1.25
N LEU A 317 -29.44 -20.83 2.54
CA LEU A 317 -28.98 -22.13 3.03
C LEU A 317 -30.09 -23.14 3.38
N GLY A 318 -31.36 -22.71 3.35
CA GLY A 318 -32.51 -23.53 3.77
C GLY A 318 -32.82 -23.35 5.25
#